data_AF-A0A221VZ33-F1
#
_entry.id   AF-A0A221VZ33-F1
#
_cell.length_a   1.000
_cell.length_b   1.000
_cell.length_c   1.000
_cell.angle_alpha   90.00
_cell.angle_beta   90.00
_cell.angle_gamma   90.00
#
_symmetry.space_group_name_H-M   'P 1'
#
loop_
_entity.id
_entity.type
_entity.pdbx_description
1 polymer ?
#
loop_
_entity_poly.entity_id
_entity_poly.type
_entity_poly.pdbx_seq_one_letter_code
_entity_poly.pdbx_strand_id
1 'polypeptide(L)'
;MNPRIRDLAVPRSLTAAAAARPDGDLVLTGIHLEWTVGGNGGDAGPPVDWNDGRAPYPHFYEVWLNGGEIRQTAALFWGTEAPSWQAARTHWVCLGTDPDPEYRVTIRARLADGTWSPFTEEVLVGTEDARAYSAVAPAVHPVPHPEPAARHGRLDHPVSRAVLICEDEETEACRRARRLTGGLDVSSAGTVPAVTPPVAAMRADPPWNGSYLEYRKFFRGGDVASAGNPSFAGLDLAGEWPTTVLSAADRAHSFTHRATAHRGDATWTHQWFVTRDDWDPTRAVSWDDLEPVPFMTEVHGAPGVTHHTTEALPPKKSGRHVIVDVWGGHGGPALHDGGFAGEFFVSCSDVEFV
;
A
#
# COMPACT_ATOMS: atom_id res chain seq x y z
N MET A 1 -27.73 13.43 5.41
CA MET A 1 -27.23 12.47 6.43
C MET A 1 -27.86 12.80 7.77
N ASN A 2 -28.23 11.80 8.58
CA ASN A 2 -28.71 12.03 9.96
C ASN A 2 -27.57 12.69 10.78
N PRO A 3 -27.78 13.84 11.45
CA PRO A 3 -26.74 14.52 12.23
C PRO A 3 -25.99 13.59 13.20
N ARG A 4 -26.70 12.64 13.81
CA ARG A 4 -26.11 11.65 14.72
C ARG A 4 -25.11 10.73 14.01
N ILE A 5 -25.37 10.35 12.75
CA ILE A 5 -24.44 9.52 11.96
C ILE A 5 -23.18 10.31 11.58
N ARG A 6 -23.35 11.61 11.30
CA ARG A 6 -22.21 12.48 10.99
C ARG A 6 -21.26 12.60 12.19
N ASP A 7 -21.80 12.78 13.39
CA ASP A 7 -20.99 12.91 14.61
C ASP A 7 -20.27 11.61 15.00
N LEU A 8 -20.85 10.45 14.65
CA LEU A 8 -20.24 9.14 14.89
C LEU A 8 -19.15 8.78 13.87
N ALA A 9 -19.16 9.43 12.71
CA ALA A 9 -18.20 9.23 11.64
C ALA A 9 -16.91 10.05 11.83
N VAL A 10 -16.94 11.15 12.59
CA VAL A 10 -15.74 11.96 12.83
C VAL A 10 -14.78 11.22 13.77
N PRO A 11 -13.50 11.05 13.41
CA PRO A 11 -12.52 10.43 14.29
C PRO A 11 -12.31 11.30 15.53
N ARG A 12 -12.28 10.69 16.71
CA ARG A 12 -12.09 11.38 18.00
C ARG A 12 -11.10 10.64 18.87
N SER A 13 -10.51 11.34 19.84
CA SER A 13 -9.57 10.76 20.81
C SER A 13 -8.42 10.04 20.11
N LEU A 14 -7.81 10.70 19.11
CA LEU A 14 -6.62 10.18 18.44
C LEU A 14 -5.53 9.93 19.49
N THR A 15 -4.95 8.75 19.44
CA THR A 15 -3.72 8.39 20.12
C THR A 15 -2.73 7.92 19.07
N ALA A 16 -1.47 8.22 19.30
CA ALA A 16 -0.39 7.89 18.39
C ALA A 16 0.84 7.51 19.22
N ALA A 17 1.47 6.39 18.88
CA ALA A 17 2.65 5.91 19.58
C ALA A 17 3.67 5.38 18.58
N ALA A 18 4.94 5.73 18.78
CA ALA A 18 6.02 5.14 18.02
C ALA A 18 6.10 3.64 18.32
N ALA A 19 6.20 2.85 17.27
CA ALA A 19 6.39 1.43 17.34
C ALA A 19 7.38 0.96 16.28
N ALA A 20 7.95 -0.22 16.49
CA ALA A 20 8.98 -0.82 15.66
C ALA A 20 8.62 -2.26 15.34
N ARG A 21 8.90 -2.67 14.11
CA ARG A 21 8.62 -4.03 13.60
C ARG A 21 9.76 -4.50 12.71
N PRO A 22 10.05 -5.81 12.65
CA PRO A 22 10.97 -6.32 11.66
C PRO A 22 10.38 -6.28 10.24
N ASP A 23 11.26 -6.19 9.26
CA ASP A 23 11.03 -6.51 7.84
C ASP A 23 12.31 -7.17 7.32
N GLY A 24 12.46 -8.46 7.64
CA GLY A 24 13.73 -9.18 7.51
C GLY A 24 14.72 -8.75 8.58
N ASP A 25 15.96 -8.44 8.17
CA ASP A 25 17.00 -7.86 9.03
C ASP A 25 16.86 -6.34 9.24
N LEU A 26 15.88 -5.67 8.62
CA LEU A 26 15.54 -4.28 8.95
C LEU A 26 14.61 -4.23 10.16
N VAL A 27 14.75 -3.14 10.91
CA VAL A 27 13.74 -2.71 11.87
C VAL A 27 13.12 -1.43 11.32
N LEU A 28 11.84 -1.49 10.98
CA LEU A 28 11.07 -0.34 10.53
C LEU A 28 10.43 0.31 11.75
N THR A 29 10.70 1.60 11.93
CA THR A 29 9.99 2.44 12.87
C THR A 29 8.76 3.03 12.18
N GLY A 30 7.70 3.25 12.95
CA GLY A 30 6.48 3.83 12.47
C GLY A 30 5.61 4.33 13.62
N ILE A 31 4.44 4.84 13.28
CA ILE A 31 3.46 5.33 14.23
C ILE A 31 2.24 4.42 14.18
N HIS A 32 1.93 3.79 15.31
CA HIS A 32 0.66 3.11 15.51
C HIS A 32 -0.38 4.14 15.92
N LEU A 33 -1.43 4.27 15.12
CA LEU A 33 -2.55 5.18 15.33
C LEU A 33 -3.73 4.41 15.85
N GLU A 34 -4.42 4.97 16.84
CA GLU A 34 -5.73 4.50 17.28
C GLU A 34 -6.65 5.69 17.54
N TRP A 35 -7.91 5.56 17.14
CA TRP A 35 -8.93 6.56 17.43
C TRP A 35 -10.25 5.88 17.82
N THR A 36 -11.26 6.70 18.09
CA THR A 36 -12.63 6.23 18.31
C THR A 36 -13.50 6.55 17.09
N VAL A 37 -14.34 5.60 16.73
CA VAL A 37 -15.39 5.70 15.71
C VAL A 37 -16.67 5.10 16.27
N GLY A 38 -17.83 5.56 15.78
CA GLY A 38 -19.11 5.03 16.24
C GLY A 38 -19.48 5.45 17.66
N GLY A 39 -20.37 4.67 18.25
CA GLY A 39 -21.01 4.94 19.54
C GLY A 39 -20.18 4.57 20.76
N ASN A 40 -19.05 3.87 20.59
CA ASN A 40 -18.18 3.50 21.71
C ASN A 40 -17.15 4.60 22.00
N GLY A 41 -17.03 4.98 23.27
CA GLY A 41 -16.06 5.97 23.76
C GLY A 41 -14.64 5.43 23.93
N GLY A 42 -14.25 4.37 23.21
CA GLY A 42 -12.92 3.74 23.34
C GLY A 42 -12.86 2.49 24.22
N ASP A 43 -14.00 1.87 24.55
CA ASP A 43 -14.04 0.62 25.31
C ASP A 43 -13.42 -0.57 24.54
N ALA A 44 -12.94 -1.59 25.27
CA ALA A 44 -12.27 -2.77 24.72
C ALA A 44 -13.18 -3.71 23.88
N GLY A 45 -14.48 -3.42 23.79
CA GLY A 45 -15.46 -4.20 23.04
C GLY A 45 -15.89 -3.54 21.72
N PRO A 46 -16.58 -4.28 20.82
CA PRO A 46 -17.11 -3.70 19.60
C PRO A 46 -18.07 -2.54 19.94
N PRO A 47 -18.09 -1.46 19.13
CA PRO A 47 -19.08 -0.41 19.29
C PRO A 47 -20.51 -0.95 19.27
N VAL A 48 -21.39 -0.34 20.06
CA VAL A 48 -22.82 -0.73 20.13
C VAL A 48 -23.53 -0.64 18.78
N ASP A 49 -23.00 0.18 17.87
CA ASP A 49 -23.48 0.40 16.51
C ASP A 49 -22.61 -0.29 15.44
N TRP A 50 -21.75 -1.25 15.82
CA TRP A 50 -20.88 -2.00 14.89
C TRP A 50 -21.64 -2.72 13.79
N ASN A 51 -22.89 -3.13 14.07
CA ASN A 51 -23.81 -3.71 13.09
C ASN A 51 -23.16 -4.88 12.30
N ASP A 52 -22.46 -5.77 13.01
CA ASP A 52 -21.77 -6.93 12.44
C ASP A 52 -20.88 -6.59 11.23
N GLY A 53 -20.11 -5.50 11.34
CA GLY A 53 -19.21 -5.00 10.29
C GLY A 53 -19.87 -4.11 9.25
N ARG A 54 -21.18 -3.86 9.36
CA ARG A 54 -21.96 -2.99 8.46
C ARG A 54 -22.24 -1.63 9.08
N ALA A 55 -21.43 -1.21 10.04
CA ALA A 55 -21.50 0.13 10.59
C ALA A 55 -21.21 1.16 9.48
N PRO A 56 -21.95 2.29 9.42
CA PRO A 56 -21.75 3.34 8.41
C PRO A 56 -20.55 4.23 8.77
N TYR A 57 -19.43 3.64 9.17
CA TYR A 57 -18.21 4.36 9.51
C TYR A 57 -17.44 4.76 8.24
N PRO A 58 -16.61 5.80 8.30
CA PRO A 58 -15.72 6.13 7.21
C PRO A 58 -14.74 4.99 6.93
N HIS A 59 -14.54 4.71 5.66
CA HIS A 59 -13.48 3.85 5.17
C HIS A 59 -12.22 4.64 4.80
N PHE A 60 -12.35 5.91 4.45
CA PHE A 60 -11.24 6.71 3.93
C PHE A 60 -10.83 7.79 4.93
N TYR A 61 -9.53 7.85 5.18
CA TYR A 61 -8.91 8.80 6.09
C TYR A 61 -7.74 9.48 5.38
N GLU A 62 -7.44 10.68 5.85
CA GLU A 62 -6.13 11.28 5.64
C GLU A 62 -5.38 11.34 6.96
N VAL A 63 -4.12 10.94 6.90
CA VAL A 63 -3.14 11.09 7.97
C VAL A 63 -2.15 12.15 7.53
N TRP A 64 -1.99 13.19 8.35
CA TRP A 64 -1.02 14.26 8.13
C TRP A 64 0.03 14.20 9.23
N LEU A 65 1.29 14.20 8.82
CA LEU A 65 2.43 14.43 9.71
C LEU A 65 2.99 15.82 9.45
N ASN A 66 3.41 16.50 10.52
CA ASN A 66 4.08 17.81 10.49
C ASN A 66 3.29 18.85 9.69
N GLY A 67 2.00 19.00 10.00
CA GLY A 67 1.13 19.96 9.30
C GLY A 67 0.84 19.60 7.84
N GLY A 68 1.02 18.33 7.45
CA GLY A 68 0.77 17.84 6.10
C GLY A 68 1.96 18.00 5.15
N GLU A 69 3.17 18.13 5.68
CA GLU A 69 4.40 17.96 4.90
C GLU A 69 4.51 16.52 4.39
N ILE A 70 4.14 15.56 5.24
CA ILE A 70 3.92 14.17 4.86
C ILE A 70 2.42 13.89 4.97
N ARG A 71 1.87 13.25 3.94
CA ARG A 71 0.45 12.91 3.86
C ARG A 71 0.31 11.46 3.46
N GLN A 72 -0.73 10.83 3.98
CA GLN A 72 -1.12 9.49 3.57
C GLN A 72 -2.64 9.39 3.47
N THR A 73 -3.13 8.86 2.36
CA THR A 73 -4.49 8.33 2.27
C THR A 73 -4.51 6.94 2.89
N ALA A 74 -5.37 6.71 3.88
CA ALA A 74 -5.60 5.40 4.47
C ALA A 74 -7.04 4.95 4.17
N ALA A 75 -7.18 3.89 3.37
CA ALA A 75 -8.46 3.24 3.15
C ALA A 75 -8.54 1.95 3.98
N LEU A 76 -9.45 1.92 4.94
CA LEU A 76 -9.58 0.89 5.94
C LEU A 76 -10.87 0.12 5.72
N PHE A 77 -10.74 -1.18 5.52
CA PHE A 77 -11.85 -2.09 5.34
C PHE A 77 -11.67 -3.30 6.26
N TRP A 78 -12.79 -3.89 6.64
CA TRP A 78 -12.85 -4.87 7.71
C TRP A 78 -13.88 -5.95 7.41
N GLY A 79 -13.67 -7.14 7.97
CA GLY A 79 -14.64 -8.24 7.90
C GLY A 79 -15.83 -8.04 8.86
N THR A 80 -16.79 -8.95 8.80
CA THR A 80 -17.98 -8.92 9.67
C THR A 80 -17.77 -9.62 11.01
N GLU A 81 -16.68 -10.40 11.17
CA GLU A 81 -16.40 -11.20 12.37
C GLU A 81 -15.51 -10.45 13.37
N ALA A 82 -15.81 -10.54 14.66
CA ALA A 82 -14.95 -9.99 15.70
C ALA A 82 -13.57 -10.69 15.73
N PRO A 83 -12.45 -9.97 15.97
CA PRO A 83 -12.37 -8.57 16.39
C PRO A 83 -12.13 -7.56 15.23
N SER A 84 -12.74 -7.74 14.05
CA SER A 84 -12.53 -6.86 12.88
C SER A 84 -12.83 -5.37 13.11
N TRP A 85 -13.63 -5.03 14.11
CA TRP A 85 -13.93 -3.66 14.51
C TRP A 85 -12.69 -2.85 14.90
N GLN A 86 -11.61 -3.50 15.34
CA GLN A 86 -10.36 -2.81 15.65
C GLN A 86 -9.73 -2.22 14.38
N ALA A 87 -9.84 -2.91 13.23
CA ALA A 87 -9.33 -2.44 11.95
C ALA A 87 -10.05 -1.17 11.43
N ALA A 88 -11.26 -0.88 11.92
CA ALA A 88 -11.98 0.34 11.57
C ALA A 88 -11.43 1.61 12.26
N ARG A 89 -10.51 1.44 13.22
CA ARG A 89 -10.07 2.51 14.12
C ARG A 89 -8.57 2.52 14.43
N THR A 90 -7.79 1.76 13.68
CA THR A 90 -6.35 1.65 13.84
C THR A 90 -5.67 1.72 12.48
N HIS A 91 -4.46 2.27 12.45
CA HIS A 91 -3.64 2.30 11.25
C HIS A 91 -2.15 2.38 11.60
N TRP A 92 -1.31 1.81 10.76
CA TRP A 92 0.14 1.88 10.88
C TRP A 92 0.72 2.79 9.80
N VAL A 93 1.50 3.79 10.23
CA VAL A 93 2.26 4.67 9.34
C VAL A 93 3.73 4.27 9.41
N CYS A 94 4.27 3.70 8.32
CA CYS A 94 5.68 3.34 8.22
C CYS A 94 6.54 4.60 8.04
N LEU A 95 7.52 4.84 8.92
CA LEU A 95 8.47 5.96 8.83
C LEU A 95 9.85 5.53 8.30
N GLY A 96 10.08 4.23 8.11
CA GLY A 96 11.33 3.68 7.58
C GLY A 96 12.32 3.31 8.68
N THR A 97 13.60 3.19 8.31
CA THR A 97 14.69 2.79 9.21
C THR A 97 15.33 3.95 9.97
N ASP A 98 15.22 5.17 9.44
CA ASP A 98 15.82 6.38 10.01
C ASP A 98 14.75 7.49 10.10
N PRO A 99 13.82 7.39 11.07
CA PRO A 99 12.77 8.39 11.25
C PRO A 99 13.30 9.66 11.91
N ASP A 100 12.61 10.78 11.70
CA ASP A 100 12.83 12.00 12.49
C ASP A 100 12.56 11.73 13.98
N PRO A 101 13.19 12.48 14.90
CA PRO A 101 13.03 12.27 16.34
C PRO A 101 11.60 12.54 16.84
N GLU A 102 10.83 13.36 16.12
CA GLU A 102 9.49 13.80 16.53
C GLU A 102 8.58 14.01 15.31
N TYR A 103 7.30 13.64 15.47
CA TYR A 103 6.24 13.91 14.50
C TYR A 103 5.01 14.52 15.16
N ARG A 104 4.36 15.44 14.45
CA ARG A 104 3.04 15.99 14.79
C ARG A 104 1.97 15.32 13.95
N VAL A 105 1.06 14.57 14.57
CA VAL A 105 0.09 13.75 13.87
C VAL A 105 -1.31 14.33 13.99
N THR A 106 -2.00 14.41 12.86
CA THR A 106 -3.44 14.66 12.80
C THR A 106 -4.09 13.72 11.79
N ILE A 107 -5.35 13.38 12.02
CA ILE A 107 -6.17 12.61 11.07
C ILE A 107 -7.51 13.29 10.82
N ARG A 108 -8.08 13.05 9.63
CA ARG A 108 -9.47 13.38 9.29
C ARG A 108 -10.10 12.26 8.46
N ALA A 109 -11.42 12.20 8.45
CA ALA A 109 -12.16 11.17 7.73
C ALA A 109 -12.98 11.74 6.57
N ARG A 110 -13.13 10.95 5.52
CA ARG A 110 -14.04 11.25 4.41
C ARG A 110 -15.45 10.79 4.79
N LEU A 111 -16.36 11.74 4.90
CA LEU A 111 -17.75 11.51 5.26
C LEU A 111 -18.51 10.93 4.05
N ALA A 112 -19.66 10.29 4.31
CA ALA A 112 -20.43 9.65 3.23
C ALA A 112 -21.07 10.65 2.23
N ASP A 113 -21.04 11.96 2.51
CA ASP A 113 -21.39 13.01 1.55
C ASP A 113 -20.19 13.43 0.66
N GLY A 114 -19.04 12.77 0.81
CA GLY A 114 -17.81 13.02 0.06
C GLY A 114 -16.92 14.11 0.65
N THR A 115 -17.39 14.86 1.64
CA THR A 115 -16.61 15.93 2.29
C THR A 115 -15.65 15.39 3.34
N TRP A 116 -14.60 16.14 3.61
CA TRP A 116 -13.66 15.84 4.70
C TRP A 116 -14.17 16.41 6.03
N SER A 117 -14.04 15.63 7.11
CA SER A 117 -14.20 16.15 8.47
C SER A 117 -13.11 17.18 8.79
N PRO A 118 -13.28 17.99 9.85
CA PRO A 118 -12.15 18.66 10.49
C PRO A 118 -11.08 17.63 10.89
N PHE A 119 -9.84 18.09 11.01
CA PHE A 119 -8.78 17.32 11.64
C PHE A 119 -9.08 17.12 13.13
N THR A 120 -8.57 16.01 13.65
CA THR A 120 -8.42 15.76 15.09
C THR A 120 -7.46 16.77 15.73
N GLU A 121 -7.48 16.83 17.07
CA GLU A 121 -6.42 17.50 17.82
C GLU A 121 -5.06 16.89 17.49
N GLU A 122 -4.03 17.73 17.44
CA GLU A 122 -2.66 17.31 17.14
C GLU A 122 -2.08 16.46 18.28
N VAL A 123 -1.45 15.34 17.92
CA VAL A 123 -0.73 14.46 18.84
C VAL A 123 0.75 14.50 18.52
N LEU A 124 1.58 14.74 19.54
CA LEU A 124 3.02 14.72 19.44
C LEU A 124 3.56 13.31 19.69
N VAL A 125 4.45 12.83 18.83
CA VAL A 125 5.02 11.48 18.91
C VAL A 125 6.54 11.58 18.83
N GLY A 126 7.23 11.20 19.91
CA GLY A 126 8.68 10.96 19.90
C GLY A 126 9.00 9.54 19.41
N THR A 127 10.06 9.37 18.63
CA THR A 127 10.45 8.08 18.04
C THR A 127 11.52 7.31 18.82
N GLU A 128 12.15 7.94 19.81
CA GLU A 128 13.26 7.39 20.60
C GLU A 128 12.89 6.13 21.41
N ASP A 129 11.65 6.05 21.91
CA ASP A 129 11.15 4.96 22.74
C ASP A 129 10.20 4.02 21.98
N ALA A 130 10.42 3.84 20.67
CA ALA A 130 9.59 2.99 19.82
C ALA A 130 9.46 1.57 20.41
N ARG A 131 8.21 1.18 20.73
CA ARG A 131 7.92 -0.13 21.32
C ARG A 131 7.74 -1.18 20.24
N ALA A 132 7.78 -2.47 20.60
CA ALA A 132 7.43 -3.51 19.64
C ALA A 132 5.98 -3.29 19.12
N TYR A 133 5.81 -3.30 17.81
CA TYR A 133 4.50 -3.19 17.17
C TYR A 133 3.66 -4.42 17.50
N SER A 134 2.44 -4.19 17.98
CA SER A 134 1.45 -5.23 18.20
C SER A 134 0.42 -5.18 17.08
N ALA A 135 0.48 -6.15 16.16
CA ALA A 135 -0.48 -6.21 15.06
C ALA A 135 -1.90 -6.45 15.57
N VAL A 136 -2.84 -5.67 15.06
CA VAL A 136 -4.27 -6.01 15.11
C VAL A 136 -4.52 -7.04 14.03
N ALA A 137 -4.54 -8.32 14.39
CA ALA A 137 -4.71 -9.40 13.42
C ALA A 137 -6.06 -9.25 12.68
N PRO A 138 -6.08 -9.23 11.33
CA PRO A 138 -7.34 -9.38 10.61
C PRO A 138 -7.90 -10.78 10.92
N ALA A 139 -9.23 -10.90 10.98
CA ALA A 139 -9.86 -12.22 11.05
C ALA A 139 -9.44 -13.02 9.81
N VAL A 140 -8.65 -14.08 10.00
CA VAL A 140 -8.22 -14.96 8.91
C VAL A 140 -9.35 -15.94 8.64
N HIS A 141 -10.06 -15.77 7.52
CA HIS A 141 -11.02 -16.76 7.06
C HIS A 141 -10.30 -17.89 6.31
N PRO A 142 -10.62 -19.17 6.55
CA PRO A 142 -10.45 -20.19 5.53
C PRO A 142 -11.48 -19.91 4.42
N VAL A 143 -11.10 -19.16 3.39
CA VAL A 143 -11.95 -18.95 2.22
C VAL A 143 -11.93 -20.25 1.39
N PRO A 144 -13.09 -20.90 1.13
CA PRO A 144 -13.15 -21.97 0.15
C PRO A 144 -12.69 -21.42 -1.19
N HIS A 145 -11.65 -22.02 -1.78
CA HIS A 145 -11.08 -21.55 -3.04
C HIS A 145 -12.18 -21.45 -4.12
N PRO A 146 -12.49 -20.26 -4.66
CA PRO A 146 -13.11 -20.23 -5.97
C PRO A 146 -12.11 -20.79 -6.99
N GLU A 147 -12.65 -21.36 -8.07
CA GLU A 147 -11.93 -21.89 -9.24
C GLU A 147 -10.77 -20.97 -9.71
N PRO A 148 -9.79 -21.49 -10.48
CA PRO A 148 -8.62 -20.73 -10.92
C PRO A 148 -9.02 -19.63 -11.90
N ALA A 149 -9.52 -18.51 -11.39
CA ALA A 149 -9.40 -17.24 -12.06
C ALA A 149 -7.93 -16.82 -12.05
N ALA A 150 -7.52 -16.03 -13.04
CA ALA A 150 -6.25 -15.31 -12.98
C ALA A 150 -6.13 -14.62 -11.61
N ARG A 151 -4.92 -14.46 -11.06
CA ARG A 151 -4.68 -14.03 -9.66
C ARG A 151 -3.95 -12.68 -9.55
N HIS A 152 -3.84 -11.95 -10.65
CA HIS A 152 -2.75 -11.00 -10.90
C HIS A 152 -3.24 -9.72 -11.60
N GLY A 153 -2.56 -8.59 -11.39
CA GLY A 153 -2.91 -7.27 -11.93
C GLY A 153 -1.72 -6.30 -11.88
N ARG A 154 -1.80 -5.21 -12.66
CA ARG A 154 -0.72 -4.22 -12.82
C ARG A 154 -1.26 -2.81 -13.05
N LEU A 155 -0.44 -1.80 -12.81
CA LEU A 155 -0.81 -0.40 -13.01
C LEU A 155 -0.95 -0.10 -14.51
N ASP A 156 -2.11 0.44 -14.87
CA ASP A 156 -2.54 0.84 -16.21
C ASP A 156 -2.40 2.36 -16.39
N HIS A 157 -2.75 3.13 -15.37
CA HIS A 157 -2.48 4.57 -15.30
C HIS A 157 -1.96 4.96 -13.92
N PRO A 158 -0.77 5.62 -13.83
CA PRO A 158 0.21 5.77 -14.88
C PRO A 158 0.73 4.40 -15.35
N VAL A 159 1.02 4.26 -16.64
CA VAL A 159 1.34 2.96 -17.22
C VAL A 159 2.64 2.38 -16.65
N SER A 160 2.59 1.12 -16.22
CA SER A 160 3.77 0.47 -15.61
C SER A 160 4.80 0.00 -16.64
N ARG A 161 6.06 -0.11 -16.22
CA ARG A 161 7.15 -0.71 -17.01
C ARG A 161 6.78 -2.09 -17.54
N ALA A 162 6.10 -2.90 -16.72
CA ALA A 162 5.62 -4.21 -17.10
C ALA A 162 4.61 -4.15 -18.25
N VAL A 163 3.70 -3.16 -18.29
CA VAL A 163 2.81 -2.93 -19.45
C VAL A 163 3.61 -2.42 -20.65
N LEU A 164 4.49 -1.43 -20.44
CA LEU A 164 5.27 -0.79 -21.49
C LEU A 164 6.13 -1.80 -22.27
N ILE A 165 6.81 -2.73 -21.59
CA ILE A 165 7.59 -3.75 -22.31
C ILE A 165 6.74 -4.67 -23.17
N CYS A 166 5.42 -4.76 -22.95
CA CYS A 166 4.49 -5.53 -23.78
C CYS A 166 3.98 -4.74 -24.98
N GLU A 167 3.67 -3.46 -24.76
CA GLU A 167 2.89 -2.64 -25.70
C GLU A 167 3.75 -1.66 -26.51
N ASP A 168 4.90 -1.23 -25.99
CA ASP A 168 5.84 -0.32 -26.66
C ASP A 168 6.99 -1.11 -27.30
N GLU A 169 6.93 -1.19 -28.64
CA GLU A 169 7.95 -1.85 -29.45
C GLU A 169 9.02 -0.89 -29.98
N GLU A 170 8.92 0.41 -29.72
CA GLU A 170 9.76 1.45 -30.33
C GLU A 170 10.82 2.00 -29.40
N THR A 171 10.47 2.25 -28.14
CA THR A 171 11.40 2.86 -27.17
C THR A 171 12.56 1.92 -26.85
N GLU A 172 13.80 2.41 -26.90
CA GLU A 172 14.99 1.59 -26.66
C GLU A 172 15.03 1.00 -25.25
N ALA A 173 14.57 1.74 -24.23
CA ALA A 173 14.44 1.22 -22.87
C ALA A 173 13.54 -0.03 -22.83
N CYS A 174 12.35 0.04 -23.44
CA CYS A 174 11.39 -1.07 -23.53
C CYS A 174 11.98 -2.27 -24.31
N ARG A 175 12.63 -2.01 -25.45
CA ARG A 175 13.30 -3.06 -26.26
C ARG A 175 14.40 -3.77 -25.48
N ARG A 176 15.27 -3.02 -24.79
CA ARG A 176 16.36 -3.58 -24.00
C ARG A 176 15.85 -4.39 -22.82
N ALA A 177 14.84 -3.89 -22.11
CA ALA A 177 14.20 -4.59 -21.01
C ALA A 177 13.56 -5.91 -21.47
N ARG A 178 12.77 -5.88 -22.57
CA ARG A 178 12.14 -7.08 -23.16
C ARG A 178 13.16 -8.17 -23.51
N ARG A 179 14.30 -7.79 -24.09
CA ARG A 179 15.40 -8.72 -24.42
C ARG A 179 15.98 -9.40 -23.17
N LEU A 180 16.17 -8.66 -22.08
CA LEU A 180 16.73 -9.20 -20.83
C LEU A 180 15.73 -10.05 -20.05
N THR A 181 14.44 -9.72 -20.12
CA THR A 181 13.32 -10.51 -19.60
C THR A 181 13.05 -11.77 -20.47
N GLY A 182 14.03 -12.20 -21.27
CA GLY A 182 14.01 -13.47 -21.99
C GLY A 182 13.04 -13.54 -23.17
N GLY A 183 12.55 -12.40 -23.68
CA GLY A 183 11.54 -12.39 -24.74
C GLY A 183 10.28 -13.17 -24.35
N LEU A 184 10.01 -13.29 -23.05
CA LEU A 184 8.81 -13.92 -22.51
C LEU A 184 7.61 -13.41 -23.29
N ASP A 185 6.79 -14.34 -23.79
CA ASP A 185 5.52 -14.02 -24.42
C ASP A 185 4.61 -13.43 -23.33
N VAL A 186 4.76 -12.13 -23.13
CA VAL A 186 3.98 -11.31 -22.22
C VAL A 186 2.51 -11.20 -22.65
N SER A 187 2.16 -11.74 -23.83
CA SER A 187 0.77 -11.96 -24.27
C SER A 187 0.20 -13.30 -23.82
N SER A 188 1.05 -14.27 -23.45
CA SER A 188 0.60 -15.49 -22.78
C SER A 188 0.26 -15.16 -21.33
N ALA A 189 -1.01 -15.37 -20.97
CA ALA A 189 -1.63 -14.98 -19.70
C ALA A 189 -1.01 -15.61 -18.42
N GLY A 190 0.14 -16.26 -18.52
CA GLY A 190 0.87 -16.86 -17.39
C GLY A 190 2.11 -16.08 -16.91
N THR A 191 2.65 -15.14 -17.71
CA THR A 191 4.02 -14.63 -17.41
C THR A 191 4.22 -13.12 -17.39
N VAL A 192 3.20 -12.28 -17.23
CA VAL A 192 3.14 -11.18 -16.23
C VAL A 192 1.75 -10.54 -16.25
N PRO A 193 0.73 -11.08 -15.56
CA PRO A 193 -0.37 -10.23 -15.15
C PRO A 193 0.04 -9.38 -13.91
N ALA A 194 1.13 -9.73 -13.21
CA ALA A 194 1.77 -8.99 -12.12
C ALA A 194 3.25 -9.41 -11.92
N VAL A 195 4.16 -8.53 -11.48
CA VAL A 195 5.55 -8.89 -11.15
C VAL A 195 5.60 -9.49 -9.75
N THR A 196 5.99 -10.76 -9.64
CA THR A 196 6.03 -11.50 -8.36
C THR A 196 7.45 -11.82 -7.91
N PRO A 197 7.73 -11.78 -6.59
CA PRO A 197 8.95 -12.34 -6.03
C PRO A 197 9.07 -13.87 -6.26
N PRO A 198 10.27 -14.44 -6.15
CA PRO A 198 10.46 -15.89 -6.28
C PRO A 198 9.65 -16.71 -5.25
N VAL A 199 8.85 -17.67 -5.75
CA VAL A 199 8.04 -18.58 -4.91
C VAL A 199 8.85 -19.33 -3.86
N ALA A 200 10.07 -19.74 -4.19
CA ALA A 200 10.96 -20.41 -3.26
C ALA A 200 11.36 -19.52 -2.08
N ALA A 201 11.59 -18.22 -2.33
CA ALA A 201 11.91 -17.25 -1.29
C ALA A 201 10.72 -17.02 -0.36
N MET A 202 9.52 -16.80 -0.92
CA MET A 202 8.29 -16.65 -0.13
C MET A 202 8.00 -17.88 0.75
N ARG A 203 8.26 -19.09 0.27
CA ARG A 203 8.07 -20.31 1.08
C ARG A 203 9.10 -20.47 2.19
N ALA A 204 10.33 -20.01 1.96
CA ALA A 204 11.42 -20.12 2.94
C ALA A 204 11.26 -19.12 4.08
N ASP A 205 10.78 -17.92 3.78
CA ASP A 205 10.48 -16.87 4.75
C ASP A 205 9.15 -16.19 4.37
N PRO A 206 8.01 -16.66 4.91
CA PRO A 206 6.69 -16.14 4.57
C PRO A 206 6.61 -14.62 4.68
N PRO A 207 6.20 -13.87 3.62
CA PRO A 207 6.13 -12.40 3.62
C PRO A 207 5.19 -11.78 4.65
N TRP A 208 4.46 -12.55 5.45
CA TRP A 208 3.39 -12.01 6.27
C TRP A 208 3.64 -12.09 7.77
N ASN A 209 3.42 -10.98 8.47
CA ASN A 209 3.47 -10.86 9.91
C ASN A 209 2.26 -10.09 10.45
N GLY A 210 1.22 -10.82 10.87
CA GLY A 210 0.02 -10.25 11.51
C GLY A 210 -0.95 -9.58 10.53
N SER A 211 -0.79 -8.29 10.27
CA SER A 211 -1.64 -7.48 9.38
C SER A 211 -0.85 -6.81 8.24
N TYR A 212 0.43 -7.16 8.10
CA TYR A 212 1.36 -6.48 7.20
C TYR A 212 2.17 -7.47 6.39
N LEU A 213 2.44 -7.03 5.17
CA LEU A 213 3.31 -7.66 4.21
C LEU A 213 4.74 -7.11 4.33
N GLU A 214 5.66 -7.92 4.83
CA GLU A 214 7.10 -7.69 4.91
C GLU A 214 7.75 -7.88 3.54
N TYR A 215 7.58 -6.91 2.64
CA TYR A 215 8.10 -7.00 1.28
C TYR A 215 9.59 -6.60 1.16
N ARG A 216 10.14 -5.79 2.08
CA ARG A 216 11.54 -5.30 1.99
C ARG A 216 12.58 -6.36 2.36
N LYS A 217 12.17 -7.47 2.97
CA LYS A 217 13.07 -8.59 3.30
C LYS A 217 13.50 -9.43 2.09
N PHE A 218 12.76 -9.39 0.99
CA PHE A 218 13.05 -10.26 -0.16
C PHE A 218 14.09 -9.68 -1.11
N PHE A 219 14.15 -8.35 -1.22
CA PHE A 219 15.02 -7.66 -2.16
C PHE A 219 15.23 -6.21 -1.70
N ARG A 220 16.43 -5.68 -1.98
CA ARG A 220 16.92 -4.39 -1.45
C ARG A 220 17.84 -3.63 -2.39
N GLY A 221 18.15 -4.21 -3.54
CA GLY A 221 18.97 -3.54 -4.54
C GLY A 221 18.13 -2.59 -5.39
N GLY A 222 18.69 -2.21 -6.52
CA GLY A 222 17.92 -1.63 -7.62
C GLY A 222 17.06 -2.69 -8.34
N ASP A 223 16.31 -3.49 -7.58
CA ASP A 223 15.54 -4.65 -8.02
C ASP A 223 14.07 -4.60 -7.58
N VAL A 224 13.58 -3.38 -7.25
CA VAL A 224 12.19 -3.15 -6.90
C VAL A 224 11.27 -3.44 -8.09
N ALA A 225 11.65 -3.05 -9.29
CA ALA A 225 10.80 -3.21 -10.48
C ALA A 225 10.62 -4.67 -10.91
N SER A 226 11.60 -5.53 -10.63
CA SER A 226 11.52 -6.99 -10.83
C SER A 226 11.02 -7.76 -9.60
N ALA A 227 10.81 -7.09 -8.46
CA ALA A 227 10.52 -7.70 -7.17
C ALA A 227 11.58 -8.76 -6.77
N GLY A 228 12.84 -8.53 -7.10
CA GLY A 228 13.95 -9.47 -6.86
C GLY A 228 13.89 -10.76 -7.69
N ASN A 229 13.06 -10.81 -8.73
CA ASN A 229 12.90 -11.99 -9.58
C ASN A 229 13.79 -11.89 -10.83
N PRO A 230 14.81 -12.76 -10.99
CA PRO A 230 15.74 -12.69 -12.10
C PRO A 230 15.09 -12.81 -13.48
N SER A 231 13.91 -13.44 -13.57
CA SER A 231 13.15 -13.54 -14.82
C SER A 231 12.65 -12.17 -15.31
N PHE A 232 12.54 -11.18 -14.42
CA PHE A 232 12.06 -9.82 -14.71
C PHE A 232 13.15 -8.75 -14.61
N ALA A 233 14.44 -9.14 -14.55
CA ALA A 233 15.56 -8.23 -14.36
C ALA A 233 15.68 -7.13 -15.43
N GLY A 234 15.02 -7.28 -16.59
CA GLY A 234 14.93 -6.21 -17.58
C GLY A 234 14.14 -4.98 -17.10
N LEU A 235 13.20 -5.13 -16.16
CA LEU A 235 12.40 -4.04 -15.61
C LEU A 235 13.21 -3.11 -14.68
N ASP A 236 14.32 -3.63 -14.15
CA ASP A 236 15.23 -2.92 -13.24
C ASP A 236 16.19 -1.98 -13.97
N LEU A 237 16.22 -2.01 -15.30
CA LEU A 237 17.12 -1.15 -16.06
C LEU A 237 16.85 0.33 -15.75
N ALA A 238 17.93 1.05 -15.48
CA ALA A 238 17.92 2.50 -15.53
C ALA A 238 17.82 3.00 -16.98
N GLY A 239 17.31 4.21 -17.17
CA GLY A 239 17.25 4.89 -18.45
C GLY A 239 15.92 5.57 -18.73
N GLU A 240 15.79 6.06 -19.96
CA GLU A 240 14.65 6.85 -20.44
C GLU A 240 13.43 5.98 -20.73
N TRP A 241 12.80 5.46 -19.68
CA TRP A 241 11.47 4.87 -19.77
C TRP A 241 10.44 5.93 -20.18
N PRO A 242 9.44 5.58 -21.01
CA PRO A 242 8.30 6.45 -21.27
C PRO A 242 7.62 6.88 -19.95
N THR A 243 7.35 8.18 -19.80
CA THR A 243 6.75 8.74 -18.59
C THR A 243 5.28 9.13 -18.79
N THR A 244 4.45 8.91 -17.77
CA THR A 244 3.14 9.55 -17.68
C THR A 244 3.27 10.92 -17.01
N VAL A 245 2.74 11.97 -17.62
CA VAL A 245 2.75 13.32 -17.01
C VAL A 245 1.70 13.41 -15.91
N LEU A 246 2.09 13.84 -14.72
CA LEU A 246 1.21 14.11 -13.58
C LEU A 246 1.40 15.57 -13.13
N SER A 247 0.32 16.29 -12.87
CA SER A 247 0.39 17.67 -12.39
C SER A 247 0.53 17.67 -10.86
N ALA A 248 1.66 18.16 -10.33
CA ALA A 248 1.84 18.26 -8.88
C ALA A 248 0.88 19.27 -8.22
N ALA A 249 0.26 20.13 -9.03
CA ALA A 249 -0.76 21.09 -8.62
C ALA A 249 -2.16 20.46 -8.45
N ASP A 250 -2.37 19.23 -8.93
CA ASP A 250 -3.66 18.56 -8.82
C ASP A 250 -3.97 18.25 -7.35
N ARG A 251 -5.22 18.49 -6.96
CA ARG A 251 -5.67 18.21 -5.59
C ARG A 251 -6.02 16.75 -5.36
N ALA A 252 -6.20 15.98 -6.44
CA ALA A 252 -6.54 14.57 -6.38
C ALA A 252 -5.94 13.86 -7.59
N HIS A 253 -5.32 12.71 -7.35
CA HIS A 253 -4.75 11.84 -8.38
C HIS A 253 -5.49 10.52 -8.40
N SER A 254 -5.81 10.04 -9.59
CA SER A 254 -6.47 8.76 -9.81
C SER A 254 -5.56 7.82 -10.56
N PHE A 255 -5.46 6.60 -10.03
CA PHE A 255 -4.65 5.51 -10.50
C PHE A 255 -5.57 4.37 -10.95
N THR A 256 -5.25 3.70 -12.05
CA THR A 256 -6.06 2.57 -12.54
C THR A 256 -5.24 1.30 -12.62
N HIS A 257 -5.80 0.20 -12.15
CA HIS A 257 -5.23 -1.14 -12.26
C HIS A 257 -5.91 -1.92 -13.38
N ARG A 258 -5.11 -2.50 -14.28
CA ARG A 258 -5.57 -3.57 -15.17
C ARG A 258 -5.48 -4.88 -14.40
N ALA A 259 -6.52 -5.17 -13.63
CA ALA A 259 -6.62 -6.42 -12.88
C ALA A 259 -7.37 -7.48 -13.69
N THR A 260 -6.79 -8.68 -13.82
CA THR A 260 -7.51 -9.85 -14.35
C THR A 260 -8.10 -10.71 -13.22
N ALA A 261 -7.88 -10.28 -11.97
CA ALA A 261 -8.20 -10.96 -10.73
C ALA A 261 -8.56 -9.96 -9.63
N HIS A 262 -9.52 -10.28 -8.77
CA HIS A 262 -9.87 -9.41 -7.66
C HIS A 262 -9.79 -10.16 -6.34
N ARG A 263 -8.97 -9.64 -5.42
CA ARG A 263 -8.95 -10.03 -4.01
C ARG A 263 -9.74 -8.97 -3.25
N GLY A 264 -10.78 -9.41 -2.55
CA GLY A 264 -11.77 -8.50 -1.95
C GLY A 264 -11.81 -8.56 -0.42
N ASP A 265 -10.96 -9.37 0.20
CA ASP A 265 -10.94 -9.54 1.64
C ASP A 265 -9.87 -8.65 2.30
N ALA A 266 -10.08 -8.35 3.58
CA ALA A 266 -9.28 -7.42 4.37
C ALA A 266 -7.85 -7.92 4.70
N THR A 267 -7.43 -9.05 4.11
CA THR A 267 -6.06 -9.55 4.24
C THR A 267 -5.15 -9.04 3.13
N TRP A 268 -5.70 -8.37 2.11
CA TRP A 268 -4.96 -7.76 1.02
C TRP A 268 -4.85 -6.25 1.20
N THR A 269 -3.71 -5.70 0.77
CA THR A 269 -3.44 -4.25 0.77
C THR A 269 -2.76 -3.80 -0.51
N HIS A 270 -3.08 -2.60 -0.97
CA HIS A 270 -2.18 -1.79 -1.81
C HIS A 270 -1.38 -0.82 -0.95
N GLN A 271 -0.10 -0.67 -1.23
CA GLN A 271 0.77 0.35 -0.66
C GLN A 271 1.50 1.08 -1.79
N TRP A 272 1.27 2.40 -1.87
CA TRP A 272 1.71 3.23 -2.97
C TRP A 272 2.82 4.17 -2.52
N PHE A 273 3.97 4.06 -3.17
CA PHE A 273 5.17 4.83 -2.88
C PHE A 273 5.52 5.72 -4.08
N VAL A 274 6.32 6.75 -3.79
CA VAL A 274 6.95 7.58 -4.81
C VAL A 274 8.41 7.76 -4.44
N THR A 275 9.28 7.85 -5.43
CA THR A 275 10.70 8.20 -5.23
C THR A 275 10.88 9.54 -4.51
N ARG A 276 11.95 9.66 -3.71
CA ARG A 276 12.41 10.91 -3.09
C ARG A 276 12.80 11.96 -4.13
N ASP A 277 12.90 13.21 -3.69
CA ASP A 277 13.26 14.35 -4.56
C ASP A 277 14.72 14.30 -5.06
N ASP A 278 15.58 13.60 -4.34
CA ASP A 278 17.01 13.44 -4.63
C ASP A 278 17.35 12.12 -5.35
N TRP A 279 16.34 11.35 -5.76
CA TRP A 279 16.55 10.12 -6.54
C TRP A 279 17.21 10.41 -7.89
N ASP A 280 18.25 9.62 -8.21
CA ASP A 280 18.96 9.69 -9.49
C ASP A 280 18.29 8.78 -10.55
N PRO A 281 17.63 9.34 -11.58
CA PRO A 281 16.94 8.56 -12.60
C PRO A 281 17.87 7.77 -13.52
N THR A 282 19.18 8.00 -13.44
CA THR A 282 20.19 7.21 -14.16
C THR A 282 20.54 5.90 -13.45
N ARG A 283 19.93 5.65 -12.29
CA ARG A 283 20.10 4.43 -11.50
C ARG A 283 18.79 3.65 -11.39
N ALA A 284 18.92 2.35 -11.15
CA ALA A 284 17.78 1.48 -10.87
C ALA A 284 17.16 1.87 -9.52
N VAL A 285 15.83 1.87 -9.45
CA VAL A 285 15.09 2.23 -8.23
C VAL A 285 15.20 1.14 -7.17
N SER A 286 15.55 1.55 -5.95
CA SER A 286 15.66 0.72 -4.74
C SER A 286 14.69 1.20 -3.66
N TRP A 287 14.56 0.44 -2.56
CA TRP A 287 13.74 0.86 -1.42
C TRP A 287 14.24 2.13 -0.74
N ASP A 288 15.54 2.39 -0.76
CA ASP A 288 16.14 3.58 -0.15
C ASP A 288 15.81 4.86 -0.95
N ASP A 289 15.53 4.71 -2.24
CA ASP A 289 15.15 5.79 -3.14
C ASP A 289 13.67 6.22 -2.97
N LEU A 290 12.87 5.47 -2.21
CA LEU A 290 11.44 5.75 -2.01
C LEU A 290 11.21 6.57 -0.74
N GLU A 291 10.18 7.42 -0.79
CA GLU A 291 9.62 7.99 0.44
C GLU A 291 9.20 6.83 1.37
N PRO A 292 9.61 6.84 2.65
CA PRO A 292 9.37 5.71 3.54
C PRO A 292 7.87 5.56 3.88
N VAL A 293 7.15 6.67 3.88
CA VAL A 293 5.69 6.71 4.06
C VAL A 293 5.03 6.51 2.70
N PRO A 294 4.27 5.42 2.47
CA PRO A 294 3.45 5.32 1.27
C PRO A 294 2.40 6.43 1.29
N PHE A 295 2.26 7.18 0.20
CA PHE A 295 1.27 8.26 0.11
C PHE A 295 -0.17 7.74 0.10
N MET A 296 -0.37 6.46 -0.19
CA MET A 296 -1.65 5.79 -0.10
C MET A 296 -1.49 4.35 0.38
N THR A 297 -2.33 3.92 1.32
CA THR A 297 -2.45 2.53 1.78
C THR A 297 -3.92 2.15 1.80
N GLU A 298 -4.27 1.07 1.12
CA GLU A 298 -5.65 0.64 0.97
C GLU A 298 -5.78 -0.83 1.34
N VAL A 299 -6.49 -1.12 2.43
CA VAL A 299 -6.95 -2.47 2.77
C VAL A 299 -8.16 -2.79 1.90
N HIS A 300 -8.25 -3.97 1.28
CA HIS A 300 -9.41 -4.26 0.43
C HIS A 300 -10.67 -4.58 1.24
N GLY A 301 -11.82 -4.06 0.80
CA GLY A 301 -13.13 -4.45 1.34
C GLY A 301 -14.12 -5.02 0.35
N ALA A 302 -13.85 -4.93 -0.95
CA ALA A 302 -14.70 -5.52 -1.99
C ALA A 302 -13.87 -5.93 -3.21
N PRO A 303 -14.24 -7.04 -3.88
CA PRO A 303 -13.67 -7.38 -5.17
C PRO A 303 -14.11 -6.37 -6.24
N GLY A 304 -13.27 -6.11 -7.23
CA GLY A 304 -13.62 -5.26 -8.38
C GLY A 304 -13.09 -3.83 -8.32
N VAL A 305 -12.43 -3.43 -7.23
CA VAL A 305 -11.79 -2.10 -7.16
C VAL A 305 -10.56 -2.09 -8.07
N THR A 306 -10.60 -1.23 -9.08
CA THR A 306 -9.53 -1.03 -10.07
C THR A 306 -9.16 0.45 -10.21
N HIS A 307 -9.78 1.33 -9.43
CA HIS A 307 -9.57 2.77 -9.46
C HIS A 307 -9.25 3.21 -8.05
N HIS A 308 -8.12 3.89 -7.88
CA HIS A 308 -7.57 4.28 -6.60
C HIS A 308 -7.32 5.78 -6.64
N THR A 309 -7.85 6.53 -5.67
CA THR A 309 -7.76 7.99 -5.68
C THR A 309 -7.22 8.52 -4.37
N THR A 310 -6.29 9.46 -4.45
CA THR A 310 -5.67 10.10 -3.28
C THR A 310 -5.54 11.61 -3.47
N GLU A 311 -5.65 12.35 -2.37
CA GLU A 311 -5.31 13.78 -2.25
C GLU A 311 -3.98 13.97 -1.49
N ALA A 312 -3.30 12.87 -1.18
CA ALA A 312 -2.12 12.80 -0.30
C ALA A 312 -0.80 12.60 -1.07
N LEU A 313 -0.82 12.65 -2.40
CA LEU A 313 0.41 12.67 -3.17
C LEU A 313 1.26 13.90 -2.76
N PRO A 314 2.59 13.76 -2.57
CA PRO A 314 3.40 14.86 -2.07
C PRO A 314 3.33 16.10 -3.00
N PRO A 315 2.92 17.28 -2.50
CA PRO A 315 2.49 18.41 -3.32
C PRO A 315 3.62 19.20 -4.01
N LYS A 316 4.87 18.70 -3.96
CA LYS A 316 6.08 19.39 -4.43
C LYS A 316 6.98 18.52 -5.31
N LYS A 317 6.51 17.36 -5.76
CA LYS A 317 7.25 16.54 -6.72
C LYS A 317 7.41 17.30 -8.03
N SER A 318 8.55 17.15 -8.68
CA SER A 318 8.82 17.81 -9.96
C SER A 318 9.83 17.00 -10.75
N GLY A 319 9.67 16.96 -12.08
CA GLY A 319 10.55 16.17 -12.93
C GLY A 319 10.27 14.68 -12.82
N ARG A 320 11.27 13.88 -13.19
CA ARG A 320 11.12 12.44 -13.30
C ARG A 320 11.09 11.77 -11.93
N HIS A 321 10.08 10.92 -11.73
CA HIS A 321 9.92 10.07 -10.55
C HIS A 321 9.41 8.69 -10.94
N VAL A 322 9.44 7.75 -10.00
CA VAL A 322 8.77 6.46 -10.12
C VAL A 322 7.68 6.34 -9.05
N ILE A 323 6.48 5.97 -9.47
CA ILE A 323 5.42 5.52 -8.56
C ILE A 323 5.48 4.00 -8.49
N VAL A 324 5.49 3.48 -7.27
CA VAL A 324 5.56 2.04 -6.98
C VAL A 324 4.30 1.61 -6.24
N ASP A 325 3.53 0.71 -6.81
CA ASP A 325 2.45 0.00 -6.12
C ASP A 325 2.94 -1.37 -5.65
N VAL A 326 2.69 -1.67 -4.38
CA VAL A 326 2.84 -3.02 -3.81
C VAL A 326 1.46 -3.53 -3.44
N TRP A 327 0.98 -4.53 -4.18
CA TRP A 327 -0.28 -5.20 -3.93
C TRP A 327 -0.04 -6.59 -3.35
N GLY A 328 -0.48 -6.88 -2.13
CA GLY A 328 -0.28 -8.21 -1.56
C GLY A 328 -1.11 -8.53 -0.33
N GLY A 329 -1.11 -9.79 0.05
CA GLY A 329 -1.93 -10.31 1.13
C GLY A 329 -1.78 -11.80 1.37
N HIS A 330 -2.73 -12.38 2.11
CA HIS A 330 -2.77 -13.82 2.37
C HIS A 330 -3.29 -14.60 1.15
N GLY A 331 -2.73 -15.79 0.93
CA GLY A 331 -3.21 -16.72 -0.11
C GLY A 331 -2.22 -17.02 -1.25
N GLY A 332 -0.93 -16.80 -0.98
CA GLY A 332 0.17 -17.15 -1.88
C GLY A 332 0.49 -18.64 -1.99
N PRO A 333 1.77 -19.02 -2.17
CA PRO A 333 2.15 -20.44 -2.28
C PRO A 333 1.79 -21.25 -1.04
N ALA A 334 1.32 -22.49 -1.25
CA ALA A 334 1.08 -23.43 -0.16
C ALA A 334 2.39 -23.75 0.58
N LEU A 335 2.29 -23.81 1.90
CA LEU A 335 3.32 -24.24 2.85
C LEU A 335 3.15 -25.72 3.19
N HIS A 336 4.20 -26.32 3.77
CA HIS A 336 4.21 -27.75 4.12
C HIS A 336 3.23 -28.12 5.24
N ASP A 337 2.83 -27.16 6.06
CA ASP A 337 1.89 -27.32 7.19
C ASP A 337 0.41 -27.12 6.78
N GLY A 338 0.14 -26.91 5.49
CA GLY A 338 -1.20 -26.63 4.97
C GLY A 338 -1.60 -25.16 5.01
N GLY A 339 -0.74 -24.27 5.51
CA GLY A 339 -0.90 -22.82 5.42
C GLY A 339 -0.47 -22.24 4.07
N PHE A 340 -0.49 -20.91 3.96
CA PHE A 340 -0.03 -20.17 2.78
C PHE A 340 0.99 -19.10 3.19
N ALA A 341 2.05 -18.93 2.39
CA ALA A 341 3.14 -18.00 2.69
C ALA A 341 2.72 -16.51 2.67
N GLY A 342 1.63 -16.18 1.97
CA GLY A 342 1.35 -14.83 1.49
C GLY A 342 1.94 -14.61 0.09
N GLU A 343 1.44 -13.62 -0.63
CA GLU A 343 1.88 -13.26 -1.98
C GLU A 343 1.80 -11.74 -2.15
N PHE A 344 2.68 -11.19 -2.97
CA PHE A 344 2.60 -9.81 -3.38
C PHE A 344 3.14 -9.56 -4.79
N PHE A 345 2.78 -8.39 -5.28
CA PHE A 345 3.02 -7.91 -6.62
C PHE A 345 3.60 -6.51 -6.56
N VAL A 346 4.52 -6.22 -7.48
CA VAL A 346 5.08 -4.87 -7.62
C VAL A 346 4.73 -4.31 -9.00
N SER A 347 4.35 -3.04 -9.04
CA SER A 347 4.17 -2.29 -10.28
C SER A 347 4.92 -0.97 -10.18
N CYS A 348 5.86 -0.73 -11.10
CA CYS A 348 6.61 0.52 -11.20
C CYS A 348 6.17 1.28 -12.44
N SER A 349 5.82 2.55 -12.28
CA SER A 349 5.45 3.45 -13.38
C SER A 349 6.29 4.71 -13.33
N ASP A 350 6.98 4.99 -14.42
CA ASP A 350 7.74 6.22 -14.59
C ASP A 350 6.78 7.38 -14.86
N VAL A 351 6.96 8.47 -14.12
CA VAL A 351 6.13 9.66 -14.21
C VAL A 351 7.00 10.91 -14.34
N GLU A 352 6.43 11.95 -14.94
CA GLU A 352 7.01 13.28 -15.00
C GLU A 352 6.06 14.24 -14.28
N PHE A 353 6.48 14.78 -13.15
CA PHE A 353 5.71 15.77 -12.41
C PHE A 353 5.91 17.17 -12.97
N VAL A 354 4.81 17.86 -13.29
CA VAL A 354 4.77 19.23 -13.86
C VAL A 354 4.00 20.22 -13.01
#